data_AF-A0A1L3GJ95-F1
#
_entry.id   AF-A0A1L3GJ95-F1
#
_cell.length_a   1.000
_cell.length_b   1.000
_cell.length_c   1.000
_cell.angle_alpha   90.00
_cell.angle_beta   90.00
_cell.angle_gamma   90.00
#
_symmetry.space_group_name_H-M   'P 1'
#
loop_
_entity.id
_entity.type
_entity.pdbx_description
1 polymer ?
#
loop_
_entity_poly.entity_id
_entity_poly.type
_entity_poly.pdbx_seq_one_letter_code
_entity_poly.pdbx_strand_id
1 'polypeptide(L)'
;MRDKRAKLGRLLLDAGLVGEQELKAALCYQKNQRCLLGASLVKLGFLSEDKLLDFLAENLQLPRINLDGFFSPPEVLDCVPMERAFAFTVFPLARLQSSSGPVLRVAMADPCNLTVIDALEFMTGFSILPVLASESAIYGAIQRNYVQNHPAGAGFKKQACNESSQETDVYRDKLDKLIELLENKGILSPEEIQRLGRE
;
A
#
# COMPACT_ATOMS: atom_id res chain seq x y z
N MET A 1 2.28 -15.09 16.65
CA MET A 1 1.46 -13.86 16.50
C MET A 1 0.12 -14.26 15.90
N ARG A 2 -0.99 -14.14 16.65
CA ARG A 2 -2.33 -14.62 16.23
C ARG A 2 -2.79 -13.90 14.95
N ASP A 3 -3.11 -14.67 13.92
CA ASP A 3 -3.50 -14.21 12.58
C ASP A 3 -4.60 -13.13 12.58
N LYS A 4 -4.23 -11.87 12.32
CA LYS A 4 -5.17 -10.78 12.01
C LYS A 4 -6.05 -11.13 10.78
N ARG A 5 -5.56 -12.00 9.89
CA ARG A 5 -6.25 -12.50 8.69
C ARG A 5 -7.43 -13.41 9.02
N ALA A 6 -7.24 -14.31 9.98
CA ALA A 6 -8.32 -15.16 10.50
C ALA A 6 -9.40 -14.33 11.21
N LYS A 7 -9.03 -13.17 11.78
CA LYS A 7 -10.00 -12.24 12.36
C LYS A 7 -10.86 -11.59 11.28
N LEU A 8 -10.29 -11.02 10.22
CA LEU A 8 -11.09 -10.38 9.16
C LEU A 8 -12.06 -11.36 8.50
N GLY A 9 -11.58 -12.55 8.11
CA GLY A 9 -12.43 -13.57 7.47
C GLY A 9 -13.58 -14.01 8.38
N ARG A 10 -13.33 -14.15 9.69
CA ARG A 10 -14.36 -14.50 10.66
C ARG A 10 -15.34 -13.36 10.91
N LEU A 11 -14.86 -12.12 11.01
CA LEU A 11 -15.70 -10.93 11.13
C LEU A 11 -16.65 -10.79 9.94
N LEU A 12 -16.17 -11.05 8.71
CA LEU A 12 -17.00 -11.02 7.50
C LEU A 12 -18.05 -12.15 7.46
N LEU A 13 -17.71 -13.34 7.97
CA LEU A 13 -18.66 -14.45 8.15
C LEU A 13 -19.72 -14.13 9.20
N ASP A 14 -19.31 -13.64 10.37
CA ASP A 14 -20.19 -13.30 11.48
C ASP A 14 -21.16 -12.17 11.11
N ALA A 15 -20.72 -11.25 10.23
CA ALA A 15 -21.56 -10.19 9.67
C ALA A 15 -22.47 -10.64 8.52
N GLY A 16 -22.38 -11.90 8.07
CA GLY A 16 -23.18 -12.44 6.98
C GLY A 16 -22.87 -11.82 5.61
N LEU A 17 -21.71 -11.19 5.44
CA LEU A 17 -21.30 -10.55 4.18
C LEU A 17 -20.71 -11.54 3.18
N VAL A 18 -20.17 -12.65 3.67
CA VAL A 18 -19.58 -13.74 2.87
C VAL A 18 -19.93 -15.08 3.50
N GLY A 19 -20.06 -16.13 2.69
CA GLY A 19 -20.24 -17.51 3.14
C GLY A 19 -18.92 -18.26 3.36
N GLU A 20 -18.97 -19.41 4.06
CA GLU A 20 -17.76 -20.21 4.33
C GLU A 20 -17.06 -20.70 3.05
N GLN A 21 -17.84 -21.04 2.03
CA GLN A 21 -17.32 -21.53 0.76
C GLN A 21 -16.63 -20.40 -0.03
N GLU A 22 -17.25 -19.22 -0.04
CA GLU A 22 -16.70 -18.00 -0.67
C GLU A 22 -15.41 -17.56 0.02
N LEU A 23 -15.39 -17.57 1.35
CA LEU A 23 -14.18 -17.25 2.12
C LEU A 23 -13.05 -18.25 1.83
N LYS A 24 -13.33 -19.56 1.75
CA LYS A 24 -12.31 -20.58 1.39
C LYS A 24 -11.75 -20.34 -0.01
N ALA A 25 -12.60 -20.03 -0.98
CA ALA A 25 -12.19 -19.71 -2.34
C ALA A 25 -11.32 -18.45 -2.38
N ALA A 26 -11.71 -17.39 -1.68
CA ALA A 26 -10.94 -16.15 -1.59
C ALA A 26 -9.59 -16.34 -0.89
N LEU A 27 -9.49 -17.16 0.15
CA LEU A 27 -8.23 -17.49 0.81
C LEU A 27 -7.29 -18.28 -0.12
N CYS A 28 -7.83 -19.18 -0.94
CA CYS A 28 -7.05 -19.90 -1.94
C CYS A 28 -6.50 -18.93 -3.00
N TYR A 29 -7.37 -18.06 -3.52
CA TYR A 29 -6.98 -17.01 -4.47
C TYR A 29 -5.90 -16.08 -3.92
N GLN A 30 -6.09 -15.60 -2.69
CA GLN A 30 -5.11 -14.78 -1.97
C GLN A 30 -3.73 -15.45 -1.90
N LYS A 31 -3.66 -16.75 -1.58
CA LYS A 31 -2.38 -17.46 -1.46
C LYS A 31 -1.66 -17.52 -2.80
N ASN A 32 -2.39 -17.76 -3.88
CA ASN A 32 -1.83 -17.86 -5.22
C ASN A 32 -1.39 -16.49 -5.76
N GLN A 33 -2.19 -15.45 -5.51
CA GLN A 33 -1.99 -14.10 -6.07
C GLN A 33 -1.22 -13.16 -5.14
N ARG A 34 -0.89 -13.59 -3.92
CA ARG A 34 -0.24 -12.81 -2.86
C ARG A 34 -0.90 -11.44 -2.61
N CYS A 35 -2.22 -11.36 -2.66
CA CYS A 35 -2.99 -10.14 -2.43
C CYS A 35 -3.73 -10.11 -1.08
N LEU A 36 -4.43 -9.02 -0.76
CA LEU A 36 -5.25 -8.90 0.45
C LEU A 36 -6.52 -9.77 0.33
N LEU A 37 -7.03 -10.25 1.47
CA LEU A 37 -8.25 -11.07 1.52
C LEU A 37 -9.46 -10.31 0.99
N GLY A 38 -9.64 -9.06 1.41
CA GLY A 38 -10.72 -8.19 0.93
C GLY A 38 -10.66 -7.97 -0.58
N ALA A 39 -9.47 -7.64 -1.12
CA ALA A 39 -9.27 -7.52 -2.56
C ALA A 39 -9.58 -8.82 -3.32
N SER A 40 -9.31 -9.98 -2.71
CA SER A 40 -9.64 -11.30 -3.29
C SER A 40 -11.14 -11.53 -3.35
N LEU A 41 -11.88 -11.18 -2.29
CA LEU A 41 -13.34 -11.26 -2.24
C LEU A 41 -14.01 -10.37 -3.29
N VAL A 42 -13.48 -9.15 -3.48
CA VAL A 42 -13.97 -8.22 -4.51
C VAL A 42 -13.70 -8.73 -5.92
N LYS A 43 -12.47 -9.20 -6.18
CA LYS A 43 -12.09 -9.73 -7.51
C LYS A 43 -12.89 -10.97 -7.92
N LEU A 44 -13.26 -11.81 -6.96
CA LEU A 44 -14.08 -13.00 -7.19
C LEU A 44 -15.58 -12.68 -7.29
N GLY A 45 -15.99 -11.43 -7.04
CA GLY A 45 -17.38 -11.00 -7.11
C GLY A 45 -18.23 -11.40 -5.90
N PHE A 46 -17.63 -11.93 -4.84
CA PHE A 46 -18.36 -12.35 -3.63
C PHE A 46 -18.77 -11.18 -2.75
N LEU A 47 -18.03 -10.07 -2.82
CA LEU A 47 -18.33 -8.86 -2.05
C LEU A 47 -18.07 -7.62 -2.90
N SER A 48 -18.98 -6.65 -2.91
CA SER A 48 -18.75 -5.36 -3.57
C SER A 48 -17.71 -4.54 -2.80
N GLU A 49 -16.89 -3.76 -3.51
CA GLU A 49 -15.89 -2.88 -2.92
C GLU A 49 -16.50 -1.91 -1.88
N ASP A 50 -17.68 -1.36 -2.17
CA ASP A 50 -18.37 -0.44 -1.25
C ASP A 50 -18.72 -1.10 0.08
N LYS A 51 -19.36 -2.27 0.05
CA LYS A 51 -19.69 -3.03 1.27
C LYS A 51 -18.46 -3.43 2.06
N LEU A 52 -17.37 -3.79 1.39
CA LEU A 52 -16.11 -4.11 2.06
C LEU A 52 -15.55 -2.89 2.78
N LEU A 53 -15.55 -1.73 2.13
CA LEU A 53 -15.07 -0.48 2.71
C LEU A 53 -15.93 -0.02 3.88
N ASP A 54 -17.26 -0.10 3.76
CA ASP A 54 -18.18 0.26 4.84
C ASP A 54 -17.96 -0.64 6.06
N PHE A 55 -17.85 -1.95 5.82
CA PHE A 55 -17.56 -2.91 6.88
C PHE A 55 -16.23 -2.62 7.58
N LEU A 56 -15.17 -2.32 6.81
CA LEU A 56 -13.86 -1.98 7.36
C LEU A 56 -13.90 -0.67 8.15
N ALA A 57 -14.61 0.35 7.66
CA ALA A 57 -14.77 1.62 8.32
C ALA A 57 -15.45 1.46 9.69
N GLU A 58 -16.53 0.67 9.76
CA GLU A 58 -17.24 0.38 11.00
C GLU A 58 -16.37 -0.41 12.00
N ASN A 59 -15.71 -1.47 11.55
CA ASN A 59 -14.89 -2.32 12.42
C ASN A 59 -13.62 -1.62 12.93
N LEU A 60 -13.06 -0.70 12.13
CA LEU A 60 -11.87 0.07 12.48
C LEU A 60 -12.20 1.42 13.13
N GLN A 61 -13.48 1.80 13.20
CA GLN A 61 -13.95 3.11 13.66
C GLN A 61 -13.26 4.27 12.93
N LEU A 62 -13.05 4.10 11.62
CA LEU A 62 -12.37 5.07 10.77
C LEU A 62 -13.35 5.74 9.82
N PRO A 63 -13.20 7.05 9.57
CA PRO A 63 -14.00 7.73 8.57
C PRO A 63 -13.64 7.23 7.16
N ARG A 64 -14.66 7.02 6.32
CA ARG A 64 -14.50 6.78 4.87
C ARG A 64 -14.59 8.12 4.12
N ILE A 65 -13.84 8.25 3.04
CA ILE A 65 -13.94 9.39 2.13
C ILE A 65 -14.11 8.92 0.67
N ASN A 66 -14.90 9.66 -0.10
CA ASN A 66 -14.92 9.54 -1.55
C ASN A 66 -13.92 10.55 -2.13
N LEU A 67 -12.95 10.06 -2.90
CA LEU A 67 -11.92 10.90 -3.53
C LEU A 67 -12.30 11.31 -4.96
N ASP A 68 -13.46 10.90 -5.45
CA ASP A 68 -13.93 11.32 -6.77
C ASP A 68 -14.16 12.83 -6.81
N GLY A 69 -13.54 13.50 -7.78
CA GLY A 69 -13.52 14.96 -7.87
C GLY A 69 -12.85 15.70 -6.70
N PHE A 70 -12.18 15.01 -5.76
CA PHE A 70 -11.54 15.66 -4.62
C PHE A 70 -10.23 16.36 -5.03
N PHE A 71 -10.07 17.60 -4.57
CA PHE A 71 -8.86 18.40 -4.79
C PHE A 71 -8.16 18.71 -3.47
N SER A 72 -6.86 18.44 -3.42
CA SER A 72 -6.01 18.77 -2.27
C SER A 72 -5.20 20.04 -2.58
N PRO A 73 -5.04 20.97 -1.61
CA PRO A 73 -4.23 22.17 -1.82
C PRO A 73 -2.77 21.81 -2.19
N PRO A 74 -2.08 22.61 -3.03
CA PRO A 74 -0.70 22.34 -3.43
C PRO A 74 0.25 22.14 -2.25
N GLU A 75 0.12 22.97 -1.21
CA GLU A 75 0.89 22.84 0.02
C GLU A 75 0.71 21.45 0.69
N VAL A 76 -0.47 20.85 0.62
CA VAL A 76 -0.74 19.52 1.19
C VAL A 76 -0.12 18.43 0.33
N LEU A 77 -0.17 18.58 -1.00
CA LEU A 77 0.45 17.64 -1.94
C LEU A 77 1.97 17.62 -1.82
N ASP A 78 2.60 18.77 -1.58
CA ASP A 78 4.05 18.90 -1.39
C ASP A 78 4.57 18.13 -0.16
N CYS A 79 3.72 17.79 0.81
CA CYS A 79 4.11 16.97 1.95
C CYS A 79 4.50 15.54 1.55
N VAL A 80 3.83 14.99 0.53
CA VAL A 80 4.02 13.60 0.11
C VAL A 80 4.34 13.60 -1.37
N PRO A 81 5.60 13.34 -1.77
CA PRO A 81 5.96 13.26 -3.19
C PRO A 81 5.11 12.23 -3.93
N MET A 82 4.80 12.50 -5.20
CA MET A 82 3.94 11.62 -6.02
C MET A 82 4.42 10.16 -6.02
N GLU A 83 5.73 9.93 -6.12
CA GLU A 83 6.34 8.59 -6.09
C GLU A 83 6.01 7.83 -4.79
N ARG A 84 6.05 8.53 -3.65
CA ARG A 84 5.71 7.96 -2.34
C ARG A 84 4.22 7.73 -2.21
N ALA A 85 3.40 8.64 -2.74
CA ALA A 85 1.94 8.49 -2.78
C ALA A 85 1.54 7.22 -3.54
N PHE A 86 2.18 6.91 -4.68
CA PHE A 86 1.97 5.66 -5.41
C PHE A 86 2.51 4.45 -4.66
N ALA A 87 3.76 4.49 -4.20
CA ALA A 87 4.41 3.34 -3.55
C ALA A 87 3.70 2.90 -2.26
N PHE A 88 3.15 3.84 -1.51
CA PHE A 88 2.41 3.56 -0.28
C PHE A 88 0.90 3.44 -0.48
N THR A 89 0.41 3.71 -1.70
CA THR A 89 -1.03 3.76 -2.01
C THR A 89 -1.78 4.69 -1.04
N VAL A 90 -1.33 5.95 -0.99
CA VAL A 90 -1.89 6.98 -0.10
C VAL A 90 -2.11 8.30 -0.84
N PHE A 91 -3.03 9.11 -0.33
CA PHE A 91 -3.29 10.45 -0.87
C PHE A 91 -3.49 11.49 0.25
N PRO A 92 -2.68 12.56 0.33
CA PRO A 92 -2.79 13.55 1.39
C PRO A 92 -3.98 14.48 1.16
N LEU A 93 -4.82 14.65 2.20
CA LEU A 93 -6.11 15.36 2.11
C LEU A 93 -6.06 16.77 2.66
N ALA A 94 -5.51 16.93 3.86
CA ALA A 94 -5.47 18.21 4.55
C ALA A 94 -4.41 18.22 5.65
N ARG A 95 -3.80 19.39 5.88
CA ARG A 95 -3.06 19.68 7.10
C ARG A 95 -4.04 20.20 8.16
N LEU A 96 -3.90 19.70 9.38
CA LEU A 96 -4.69 20.06 10.53
C LEU A 96 -3.75 20.47 11.66
N GLN A 97 -4.23 21.37 12.52
CA GLN A 97 -3.53 21.70 13.76
C GLN A 97 -4.21 21.01 14.92
N SER A 98 -3.45 20.25 15.71
CA SER A 98 -3.90 19.67 16.96
C SER A 98 -3.18 20.32 18.14
N SER A 99 -3.74 20.21 19.33
CA SER A 99 -3.12 20.67 20.58
C SER A 99 -1.74 20.02 20.83
N SER A 100 -1.51 18.86 20.23
CA SER A 100 -0.27 18.08 20.34
C SER A 100 0.74 18.34 19.21
N GLY A 101 0.40 19.15 18.20
CA GLY A 101 1.27 19.43 17.06
C GLY A 101 0.55 19.37 15.71
N PRO A 102 1.32 19.42 14.60
CA PRO A 102 0.77 19.41 13.25
C PRO A 102 0.37 17.98 12.83
N VAL A 103 -0.80 17.85 12.22
CA VAL A 103 -1.40 16.57 11.82
C VAL A 103 -1.67 16.57 10.32
N LEU A 104 -1.35 15.47 9.65
CA LEU A 104 -1.66 15.28 8.23
C LEU A 104 -2.76 14.24 8.09
N ARG A 105 -3.91 14.66 7.54
CA ARG A 105 -5.00 13.75 7.21
C ARG A 105 -4.71 13.09 5.87
N VAL A 106 -4.70 11.76 5.83
CA VAL A 106 -4.27 10.98 4.67
C VAL A 106 -5.31 9.91 4.34
N ALA A 107 -5.72 9.83 3.08
CA ALA A 107 -6.50 8.72 2.57
C ALA A 107 -5.58 7.52 2.31
N MET A 108 -5.93 6.35 2.84
CA MET A 108 -5.15 5.12 2.77
C MET A 108 -6.04 3.94 2.37
N ALA A 109 -5.51 3.04 1.55
CA ALA A 109 -6.18 1.77 1.22
C ALA A 109 -6.09 0.77 2.38
N ASP A 110 -4.96 0.76 3.11
CA ASP A 110 -4.74 -0.09 4.27
C ASP A 110 -4.29 0.73 5.49
N PRO A 111 -5.22 1.21 6.33
CA PRO A 111 -4.89 1.97 7.54
C PRO A 111 -4.31 1.08 8.65
N CYS A 112 -4.30 -0.24 8.50
CA CYS A 112 -3.66 -1.15 9.45
C CYS A 112 -2.16 -1.34 9.17
N ASN A 113 -1.64 -0.78 8.07
CA ASN A 113 -0.24 -0.84 7.70
C ASN A 113 0.58 0.19 8.49
N LEU A 114 0.95 -0.19 9.70
CA LEU A 114 1.74 0.66 10.61
C LEU A 114 3.08 1.08 9.99
N THR A 115 3.70 0.25 9.16
CA THR A 115 4.98 0.58 8.50
C THR A 115 4.83 1.77 7.56
N VAL A 116 3.71 1.88 6.85
CA VAL A 116 3.43 3.03 5.98
C VAL A 116 3.14 4.28 6.83
N ILE A 117 2.39 4.13 7.92
CA ILE A 117 2.10 5.24 8.85
C ILE A 117 3.41 5.79 9.42
N ASP A 118 4.25 4.94 10.01
CA ASP A 118 5.53 5.33 10.60
C ASP A 118 6.46 6.01 9.57
N ALA A 119 6.49 5.49 8.33
CA ALA A 119 7.29 6.07 7.26
C ALA A 119 6.78 7.46 6.83
N LEU A 120 5.46 7.66 6.79
CA LEU A 120 4.83 8.95 6.50
C LEU A 120 5.06 9.94 7.65
N GLU A 121 4.93 9.52 8.90
CA GLU A 121 5.23 10.36 10.06
C GLU A 121 6.69 10.82 10.05
N PHE A 122 7.62 9.89 9.81
CA PHE A 122 9.04 10.19 9.74
C PHE A 122 9.40 11.15 8.59
N MET A 123 8.84 10.91 7.41
CA MET A 123 9.13 11.73 6.22
C MET A 123 8.54 13.13 6.32
N THR A 124 7.32 13.24 6.83
CA THR A 124 6.57 14.49 6.80
C THR A 124 6.74 15.32 8.08
N GLY A 125 7.05 14.68 9.21
CA GLY A 125 7.10 15.32 10.53
C GLY A 125 5.72 15.63 11.12
N PHE A 126 4.64 15.15 10.50
CA PHE A 126 3.26 15.29 10.99
C PHE A 126 2.81 13.97 11.61
N SER A 127 1.94 14.04 12.61
CA SER A 127 1.17 12.85 13.01
C SER A 127 0.16 12.50 11.93
N ILE A 128 0.01 11.22 11.58
CA ILE A 128 -0.91 10.80 10.51
C ILE A 128 -2.29 10.50 11.06
N LEU A 129 -3.31 11.13 10.46
CA LEU A 129 -4.72 10.80 10.68
C LEU A 129 -5.25 10.01 9.48
N PRO A 130 -5.35 8.68 9.56
CA PRO A 130 -5.77 7.85 8.43
C PRO A 130 -7.28 7.97 8.17
N VAL A 131 -7.64 7.96 6.89
CA VAL A 131 -9.01 7.94 6.38
C VAL A 131 -9.10 6.81 5.36
N LEU A 132 -10.15 6.01 5.42
CA LEU A 132 -10.29 4.88 4.51
C LEU A 132 -10.79 5.33 3.13
N ALA A 133 -10.11 4.89 2.08
CA ALA A 133 -10.55 5.05 0.70
C ALA A 133 -10.17 3.81 -0.14
N SER A 134 -10.92 3.54 -1.21
CA SER A 134 -10.55 2.51 -2.19
C SER A 134 -9.19 2.81 -2.84
N GLU A 135 -8.42 1.77 -3.10
CA GLU A 135 -7.16 1.85 -3.85
C GLU A 135 -7.35 2.54 -5.22
N SER A 136 -8.42 2.17 -5.96
CA SER A 136 -8.76 2.76 -7.25
C SER A 136 -8.97 4.28 -7.17
N ALA A 137 -9.73 4.74 -6.16
CA ALA A 137 -9.97 6.18 -5.97
C ALA A 137 -8.70 6.93 -5.55
N ILE A 138 -7.81 6.30 -4.77
CA ILE A 138 -6.52 6.89 -4.40
C ILE A 138 -5.67 7.10 -5.65
N TYR A 139 -5.49 6.09 -6.50
CA TYR A 139 -4.72 6.25 -7.73
C TYR A 139 -5.32 7.32 -8.66
N GLY A 140 -6.65 7.33 -8.82
CA GLY A 140 -7.32 8.37 -9.59
C GLY A 140 -7.10 9.78 -9.02
N ALA A 141 -7.12 9.93 -7.69
CA ALA A 141 -6.86 11.20 -7.03
C ALA A 141 -5.41 11.67 -7.20
N ILE A 142 -4.43 10.75 -7.07
CA ILE A 142 -3.01 11.06 -7.31
C ILE A 142 -2.82 11.55 -8.74
N GLN A 143 -3.33 10.83 -9.73
CA GLN A 143 -3.22 11.20 -11.14
C GLN A 143 -3.83 12.57 -11.43
N ARG A 144 -5.01 12.88 -10.90
CA ARG A 144 -5.66 14.18 -11.12
C ARG A 144 -4.90 15.33 -10.45
N ASN A 145 -4.53 15.17 -9.18
CA ASN A 145 -4.05 16.28 -8.36
C ASN A 145 -2.57 16.59 -8.59
N TYR A 146 -1.71 15.57 -8.70
CA TYR A 146 -0.28 15.82 -8.87
C TYR A 146 0.06 16.22 -10.32
N VAL A 147 -0.69 15.77 -11.32
CA VAL A 147 -0.47 16.17 -12.72
C VAL A 147 -0.99 17.59 -12.97
N GLN A 148 -2.10 18.01 -12.35
CA GLN A 148 -2.63 19.36 -12.55
C GLN A 148 -1.92 20.44 -11.74
N ASN A 149 -1.38 20.11 -10.56
CA ASN A 149 -0.57 21.05 -9.77
C ASN A 149 0.91 21.11 -10.19
N HIS A 150 1.31 20.31 -11.18
CA HIS A 150 2.60 20.41 -11.87
C HIS A 150 2.40 20.52 -13.39
N PRO A 151 2.02 21.71 -13.91
CA PRO A 151 2.30 21.98 -15.32
C PRO A 151 3.82 21.91 -15.49
N ALA A 152 4.29 21.17 -16.49
CA ALA A 152 5.70 20.97 -16.76
C ALA A 152 6.55 22.24 -16.53
N GLY A 153 7.42 22.23 -15.52
CA GLY A 153 8.41 23.29 -15.31
C GLY A 153 8.40 23.92 -13.91
N ALA A 154 8.88 23.19 -12.91
CA ALA A 154 9.42 23.81 -11.69
C ALA A 154 10.64 23.02 -11.22
N GLY A 155 11.81 23.40 -11.75
CA GLY A 155 13.06 23.36 -10.99
C GLY A 155 13.56 22.00 -10.50
N PHE A 156 13.64 20.99 -11.37
CA PHE A 156 14.72 20.02 -11.23
C PHE A 156 16.04 20.77 -11.36
N LYS A 157 16.64 21.18 -10.24
CA LYS A 157 18.10 21.28 -10.20
C LYS A 157 18.59 19.87 -10.45
N LYS A 158 19.02 19.62 -11.69
CA LYS A 158 19.93 18.53 -12.06
C LYS A 158 21.14 18.63 -11.14
N GLN A 159 21.05 18.00 -9.96
CA GLN A 159 22.18 17.28 -9.46
C GLN A 159 22.30 16.10 -10.41
N ALA A 160 23.23 16.22 -11.37
CA ALA A 160 23.64 15.07 -12.16
C ALA A 160 24.28 14.07 -11.20
N CYS A 161 23.48 13.13 -10.70
CA CYS A 161 23.98 11.81 -10.35
C CYS A 161 23.58 10.91 -11.51
N ASN A 162 24.61 10.50 -12.23
CA ASN A 162 24.54 9.53 -13.30
C ASN A 162 23.83 8.26 -12.87
N GLU A 163 23.15 7.65 -13.85
CA GLU A 163 23.02 6.20 -14.04
C GLU A 163 21.93 5.46 -13.24
N SER A 164 20.80 5.33 -13.94
CA SER A 164 20.04 4.12 -14.29
C SER A 164 20.70 2.72 -14.13
N SER A 165 21.46 2.47 -13.07
CA SER A 165 22.11 1.18 -12.76
C SER A 165 21.92 0.73 -11.30
N GLN A 166 21.66 1.66 -10.38
CA GLN A 166 21.75 1.38 -8.93
C GLN A 166 20.59 0.55 -8.37
N GLU A 167 19.38 0.68 -8.92
CA GLU A 167 18.21 -0.03 -8.39
C GLU A 167 18.22 -1.53 -8.79
N THR A 168 18.97 -1.92 -9.80
CA THR A 168 19.27 -3.34 -10.10
C THR A 168 20.47 -3.87 -9.32
N ASP A 169 21.46 -3.03 -9.00
CA ASP A 169 22.66 -3.44 -8.25
C ASP A 169 22.36 -3.73 -6.78
N VAL A 170 21.50 -2.96 -6.12
CA VAL A 170 21.14 -3.20 -4.71
C VAL A 170 20.37 -4.52 -4.51
N TYR A 171 19.55 -4.93 -5.49
CA TYR A 171 18.83 -6.20 -5.43
C TYR A 171 19.74 -7.39 -5.77
N ARG A 172 20.74 -7.18 -6.65
CA ARG A 172 21.76 -8.19 -6.97
C ARG A 172 22.64 -8.49 -5.75
N ASP A 173 23.13 -7.47 -5.06
CA ASP A 173 23.93 -7.61 -3.84
C ASP A 173 23.19 -8.36 -2.71
N LYS A 174 21.87 -8.16 -2.62
CA LYS A 174 21.02 -8.87 -1.65
C LYS A 174 20.75 -10.31 -2.07
N LEU A 175 20.64 -10.58 -3.37
CA LEU A 175 20.47 -11.93 -3.92
C LEU A 175 21.75 -12.76 -3.75
N ASP A 176 22.92 -12.19 -3.99
CA ASP A 176 24.20 -12.88 -3.83
C ASP A 176 24.45 -13.30 -2.37
N LYS A 177 24.17 -12.39 -1.42
CA LYS A 177 24.22 -12.70 0.02
C LYS A 177 23.22 -13.77 0.43
N LEU A 178 22.05 -13.81 -0.21
CA LEU A 178 21.03 -14.82 0.07
C LEU A 178 21.44 -16.20 -0.45
N ILE A 179 22.03 -16.26 -1.65
CA ILE A 179 22.56 -17.48 -2.25
C ILE A 179 23.69 -18.05 -1.37
N GLU A 180 24.65 -17.21 -0.97
CA GLU A 180 25.77 -17.61 -0.10
C GLU A 180 25.28 -18.17 1.26
N LEU A 181 24.21 -17.59 1.82
CA LEU A 181 23.63 -18.04 3.09
C LEU A 181 22.89 -19.38 2.95
N LEU A 182 22.33 -19.66 1.77
CA LEU A 182 21.65 -20.92 1.46
C LEU A 182 22.62 -22.06 1.15
N GLU A 183 23.76 -21.76 0.51
CA GLU A 183 24.86 -22.71 0.29
C GLU A 183 25.51 -23.13 1.62
N ASN A 184 25.81 -22.17 2.50
CA ASN A 184 26.38 -22.43 3.82
C ASN A 184 25.46 -23.23 4.74
N LYS A 185 24.14 -23.18 4.50
CA LYS A 185 23.15 -23.96 5.24
C LYS A 185 22.84 -25.32 4.59
N GLY A 186 23.48 -25.65 3.45
CA GLY A 186 23.27 -26.91 2.72
C GLY A 186 21.87 -27.06 2.13
N ILE A 187 21.16 -25.95 1.90
CA ILE A 187 19.77 -25.93 1.44
C ILE A 187 19.70 -25.98 -0.10
N LEU A 188 20.72 -25.47 -0.78
CA LEU A 188 20.86 -25.49 -2.24
C LEU A 188 22.26 -26.01 -2.60
N SER A 189 22.32 -26.99 -3.50
CA SER A 189 23.56 -27.46 -4.09
C SER A 189 23.91 -26.61 -5.33
N PRO A 190 25.20 -26.37 -5.63
CA PRO A 190 25.62 -25.52 -6.75
C PRO A 190 25.11 -26.03 -8.12
N GLU A 191 24.75 -27.31 -8.21
CA GLU A 191 24.19 -27.91 -9.41
C GLU A 191 22.71 -27.55 -9.66
N GLU A 192 21.95 -27.17 -8.63
CA GLU A 192 20.53 -26.77 -8.74
C GLU A 192 20.37 -25.33 -9.24
N ILE A 193 21.30 -24.45 -8.89
CA ILE A 193 21.35 -23.06 -9.35
C ILE A 193 21.63 -23.00 -10.86
N GLN A 194 22.47 -23.92 -11.37
CA GLN A 194 22.85 -23.94 -12.78
C GLN A 194 21.74 -24.48 -13.71
N ARG A 195 20.78 -25.25 -13.18
CA ARG A 195 19.60 -25.71 -13.93
C ARG A 195 18.50 -24.66 -14.07
N LEU A 196 18.41 -23.69 -13.14
CA LEU A 196 17.40 -22.63 -13.16
C LEU A 196 17.73 -21.46 -14.12
N GLY A 197 18.93 -21.45 -14.71
CA GLY A 197 19.38 -20.41 -15.64
C GLY A 197 19.29 -20.77 -17.13
N ARG A 198 18.66 -21.90 -17.48
CA ARG A 198 18.42 -22.31 -18.87
C ARG A 198 17.00 -22.85 -19.05
N GLU A 199 16.00 -21.96 -19.03
CA GLU A 199 14.78 -22.00 -19.87
C GLU A 199 14.27 -20.57 -20.05
#